data_AF-A0A6N6NKL4-F1
#
_entry.id   AF-A0A6N6NKL4-F1
#
_cell.length_a   1.000
_cell.length_b   1.000
_cell.length_c   1.000
_cell.angle_alpha   90.00
_cell.angle_beta   90.00
_cell.angle_gamma   90.00
#
_symmetry.space_group_name_H-M   'P 1'
#
loop_
_entity.id
_entity.type
_entity.pdbx_description
1 polymer ?
#
loop_
_entity_poly.entity_id
_entity_poly.type
_entity_poly.pdbx_seq_one_letter_code
_entity_poly.pdbx_strand_id
1 'polypeptide(L)'
;MQISVSSTLTVYHDGQFWVGLAERVEGGRYGVARIVFGDDPAKANKPARNPKRRAREAAKALKRPAMGTKAQQALANQREIMKRESARARRQRHVEKADARFEQRKLKRKRKHRGH
;
A
#
# COMPACT_ATOMS: atom_id res chain seq x y z
N MET A 1 -11.58 -52.58 -20.21
CA MET A 1 -11.20 -52.24 -18.82
C MET A 1 -11.42 -50.76 -18.63
N GLN A 2 -12.34 -50.37 -17.74
CA GLN A 2 -12.69 -48.97 -17.49
C GLN A 2 -11.72 -48.42 -16.45
N ILE A 3 -10.76 -47.59 -16.86
CA ILE A 3 -9.83 -46.92 -15.92
C ILE A 3 -10.59 -45.73 -15.33
N SER A 4 -11.00 -45.83 -14.06
CA SER A 4 -11.54 -44.68 -13.34
C SER A 4 -10.38 -43.79 -12.89
N VAL A 5 -10.34 -42.57 -13.42
CA VAL A 5 -9.45 -41.50 -12.96
C VAL A 5 -10.33 -40.46 -12.29
N SER A 6 -10.02 -40.10 -11.05
CA SER A 6 -10.64 -38.95 -10.38
C SER A 6 -9.58 -37.92 -10.01
N SER A 7 -9.92 -36.65 -10.08
CA SER A 7 -9.05 -35.55 -9.65
C SER A 7 -9.87 -34.46 -8.99
N THR A 8 -9.37 -33.93 -7.87
CA THR A 8 -10.03 -32.89 -7.08
C THR A 8 -9.03 -31.78 -6.78
N LEU A 9 -9.43 -30.53 -6.96
CA LEU A 9 -8.62 -29.36 -6.63
C LEU A 9 -9.31 -28.56 -5.52
N THR A 10 -8.70 -28.55 -4.34
CA THR A 10 -9.18 -27.73 -3.21
C THR A 10 -8.38 -26.45 -3.17
N VAL A 11 -9.06 -25.30 -3.30
CA VAL A 11 -8.42 -23.97 -3.25
C VAL A 11 -8.77 -23.28 -1.93
N TYR A 12 -7.76 -22.81 -1.22
CA TYR A 12 -7.91 -22.04 0.02
C TYR A 12 -6.91 -20.88 0.08
N HIS A 13 -7.14 -19.94 0.99
CA HIS A 13 -6.25 -18.80 1.24
C HIS A 13 -5.57 -18.98 2.61
N ASP A 14 -4.23 -19.01 2.65
CA ASP A 14 -3.44 -19.26 3.89
C ASP A 14 -3.07 -17.98 4.66
N GLY A 15 -3.51 -16.82 4.18
CA GLY A 15 -3.19 -15.51 4.73
C GLY A 15 -2.10 -14.76 3.97
N GLN A 16 -1.29 -15.46 3.17
CA GLN A 16 -0.25 -14.84 2.32
C GLN A 16 -0.45 -15.16 0.84
N PHE A 17 -0.90 -16.38 0.51
CA PHE A 17 -1.09 -16.85 -0.86
C PHE A 17 -2.40 -17.62 -1.02
N TRP A 18 -2.85 -17.69 -2.27
CA TRP A 18 -3.84 -18.68 -2.69
C TRP A 18 -3.13 -20.01 -2.91
N VAL A 19 -3.59 -21.07 -2.23
CA VAL A 19 -2.99 -22.40 -2.27
C VAL A 19 -4.02 -23.40 -2.80
N GLY A 20 -3.62 -24.18 -3.79
CA GLY A 20 -4.34 -25.32 -4.33
C GLY A 20 -3.74 -26.64 -3.85
N LEU A 21 -4.59 -27.57 -3.42
CA LEU A 21 -4.26 -28.98 -3.22
C LEU A 21 -4.90 -29.78 -4.35
N ALA A 22 -4.08 -30.29 -5.25
CA ALA A 22 -4.51 -31.14 -6.36
C ALA A 22 -4.34 -32.60 -5.96
N GLU A 23 -5.45 -33.31 -5.82
CA GLU A 23 -5.51 -34.73 -5.49
C GLU A 23 -5.89 -35.52 -6.74
N ARG A 24 -5.18 -36.61 -7.05
CA ARG A 24 -5.45 -37.48 -8.21
C ARG A 24 -5.43 -38.93 -7.78
N VAL A 25 -6.46 -39.68 -8.18
CA VAL A 25 -6.55 -41.13 -7.99
C VAL A 25 -6.65 -41.81 -9.35
N GLU A 26 -5.70 -42.69 -9.65
CA GLU A 26 -5.67 -43.47 -10.89
C GLU A 26 -5.20 -44.89 -10.59
N GLY A 27 -6.00 -45.90 -10.92
CA GLY A 27 -5.61 -47.32 -10.82
C GLY A 27 -5.14 -47.76 -9.43
N GLY A 28 -5.71 -47.20 -8.36
CA GLY A 28 -5.31 -47.49 -6.97
C GLY A 28 -4.11 -46.68 -6.46
N ARG A 29 -3.54 -45.78 -7.27
CA ARG A 29 -2.49 -44.85 -6.83
C ARG A 29 -3.09 -43.48 -6.51
N TYR A 30 -2.87 -43.02 -5.28
CA TYR A 30 -3.19 -41.67 -4.83
C TYR A 30 -1.95 -40.77 -4.96
N GLY A 31 -2.11 -39.61 -5.59
CA GLY A 31 -1.09 -38.58 -5.68
C GLY A 31 -1.65 -37.22 -5.26
N VAL A 32 -0.86 -36.43 -4.54
CA VAL A 32 -1.21 -35.07 -4.14
C VAL A 32 -0.10 -34.10 -4.52
N ALA A 33 -0.48 -32.91 -5.00
CA ALA A 33 0.43 -31.81 -5.30
C ALA A 33 -0.07 -30.51 -4.68
N ARG A 34 0.82 -29.78 -4.00
CA ARG A 34 0.56 -28.42 -3.53
C ARG A 34 0.96 -27.42 -4.63
N ILE A 35 0.02 -26.57 -5.00
CA ILE A 35 0.19 -25.51 -6.00
C ILE A 35 0.03 -24.17 -5.29
N VAL A 36 1.04 -23.30 -5.32
CA VAL A 36 0.94 -21.93 -4.79
C VAL A 36 0.65 -21.01 -5.97
N PHE A 37 -0.54 -20.41 -6.00
CA PHE A 37 -0.91 -19.41 -6.99
C PHE A 37 -0.23 -18.09 -6.62
N GLY A 38 0.35 -17.42 -7.61
CA GLY A 38 1.25 -16.27 -7.42
C GLY A 38 0.64 -15.05 -6.70
N ASP A 39 1.52 -14.10 -6.38
CA ASP A 39 1.19 -12.84 -5.67
C ASP A 39 0.14 -12.00 -6.44
N ASP A 40 -0.61 -11.17 -5.70
CA ASP A 40 -1.60 -10.23 -6.24
C ASP A 40 -1.04 -9.42 -7.44
N PRO A 41 -1.71 -9.38 -8.60
CA PRO A 41 -1.24 -8.61 -9.76
C PRO A 41 -1.04 -7.11 -9.44
N ALA A 42 -1.69 -6.56 -8.40
CA ALA A 42 -1.46 -5.20 -7.94
C ALA A 42 -0.09 -4.99 -7.24
N LYS A 43 0.54 -6.06 -6.74
CA LYS A 43 1.92 -6.01 -6.21
C LYS A 43 2.97 -6.16 -7.31
N ALA A 44 2.69 -6.95 -8.36
CA ALA A 44 3.60 -7.16 -9.48
C ALA A 44 3.90 -5.85 -10.25
N ASN A 45 2.93 -4.93 -10.32
CA ASN A 45 3.06 -3.64 -11.02
C ASN A 45 3.83 -2.56 -10.25
N LYS A 46 4.37 -2.86 -9.06
CA LYS A 46 5.24 -1.92 -8.35
C LYS A 46 6.69 -2.22 -8.72
N PRO A 47 7.44 -1.27 -9.32
CA PRO A 47 8.84 -1.51 -9.64
C PRO A 47 9.57 -1.94 -8.36
N ALA A 48 10.31 -3.05 -8.44
CA ALA A 48 11.01 -3.60 -7.28
C ALA A 48 11.89 -2.51 -6.67
N ARG A 49 11.55 -2.09 -5.44
CA ARG A 49 12.31 -1.07 -4.74
C ARG A 49 13.76 -1.55 -4.63
N ASN A 50 14.70 -0.73 -5.13
CA ASN A 50 16.14 -1.05 -5.21
C ASN A 50 16.60 -1.81 -3.95
N PRO A 51 17.21 -3.01 -4.09
CA PRO A 51 17.63 -3.85 -2.96
C PRO A 51 18.43 -3.09 -1.90
N LYS A 52 19.30 -2.16 -2.33
CA LYS A 52 20.07 -1.27 -1.44
C LYS A 52 19.17 -0.39 -0.57
N ARG A 53 18.07 0.11 -1.14
CA ARG A 53 17.10 0.95 -0.44
C ARG A 53 16.29 0.14 0.57
N ARG A 54 15.97 -1.13 0.27
CA ARG A 54 15.27 -2.04 1.17
C ARG A 54 16.13 -2.42 2.39
N ALA A 55 17.39 -2.77 2.16
CA ALA A 55 18.35 -3.06 3.22
C ALA A 55 18.54 -1.84 4.16
N ARG A 56 18.62 -0.63 3.60
CA ARG A 56 18.72 0.62 4.39
C ARG A 56 17.50 0.85 5.27
N GLU A 57 16.30 0.54 4.80
CA GLU A 57 15.09 0.69 5.62
C GLU A 57 14.99 -0.34 6.73
N ALA A 58 15.29 -1.60 6.43
CA ALA A 58 15.36 -2.65 7.45
C ALA A 58 16.37 -2.28 8.54
N ALA A 59 17.57 -1.83 8.15
CA ALA A 59 18.58 -1.34 9.10
C ALA A 59 18.09 -0.12 9.90
N LYS A 60 17.37 0.82 9.27
CA LYS A 60 16.81 2.00 9.96
C LYS A 60 15.71 1.63 10.95
N ALA A 61 14.87 0.64 10.63
CA ALA A 61 13.80 0.16 11.51
C ALA A 61 14.34 -0.62 12.71
N LEU A 62 15.40 -1.42 12.49
CA LEU A 62 16.10 -2.15 13.56
C LEU A 62 16.98 -1.25 14.42
N LYS A 63 17.42 -0.09 13.91
CA LYS A 63 18.22 0.88 14.65
C LYS A 63 17.39 1.54 15.74
N ARG A 64 17.42 0.96 16.94
CA ARG A 64 16.98 1.63 18.16
C ARG A 64 17.97 2.77 18.43
N PRO A 65 17.54 4.03 18.57
CA PRO A 65 18.44 5.08 19.03
C PRO A 65 18.99 4.65 20.39
N ALA A 66 20.29 4.84 20.61
CA ALA A 66 20.83 4.84 21.98
C ALA A 66 19.93 5.77 22.80
N MET A 67 19.46 5.33 23.96
CA MET A 67 18.50 6.08 24.78
C MET A 67 19.06 7.47 25.07
N GLY A 68 18.70 8.45 24.24
CA GLY A 68 18.93 9.85 24.52
C GLY A 68 18.16 10.20 25.78
N THR A 69 18.66 11.17 26.54
CA THR A 69 17.95 11.65 27.72
C THR A 69 16.52 12.02 27.33
N LYS A 70 15.54 11.73 28.19
CA LYS A 70 14.10 11.95 27.93
C LYS A 70 13.80 13.35 27.38
N ALA A 71 14.61 14.34 27.77
CA ALA A 71 14.59 15.71 27.26
C ALA A 71 14.90 15.82 25.76
N GLN A 72 15.92 15.12 25.25
CA GLN A 72 16.28 15.13 23.83
C GLN A 72 15.19 14.53 22.95
N GLN A 73 14.53 13.47 23.43
CA GLN A 73 13.39 12.86 22.73
C GLN A 73 12.19 13.81 22.68
N ALA A 74 11.92 14.54 23.77
CA ALA A 74 10.84 15.53 23.81
C ALA A 74 11.07 16.66 22.78
N LEU A 75 12.29 17.19 22.67
CA LEU A 75 12.63 18.23 21.68
C LEU A 75 12.49 17.72 20.23
N ALA A 76 12.88 16.46 19.97
CA ALA A 76 12.71 15.84 18.65
C ALA A 76 11.23 15.71 18.28
N ASN A 77 10.39 15.28 19.23
CA ASN A 77 8.95 15.17 19.02
C ASN A 77 8.31 16.54 18.74
N GLN A 78 8.70 17.58 19.49
CA GLN A 78 8.22 18.95 19.25
C GLN A 78 8.55 19.44 17.84
N ARG A 79 9.79 19.24 17.37
CA ARG A 79 10.18 19.61 16.00
C ARG A 79 9.35 18.89 14.94
N GLU A 80 9.09 17.60 15.13
CA GLU A 80 8.25 16.82 14.22
C GLU A 80 6.78 17.28 14.23
N ILE A 81 6.24 17.65 15.40
CA ILE A 81 4.90 18.25 15.52
C ILE A 81 4.85 19.57 14.74
N MET A 82 5.78 20.51 15.03
CA MET A 82 5.84 21.81 14.35
C MET A 82 5.98 21.67 12.83
N LYS A 83 6.78 20.71 12.37
CA LYS A 83 6.95 20.40 10.94
C LYS A 83 5.64 19.91 10.32
N ARG A 84 4.91 19.03 10.99
CA ARG A 84 3.60 18.54 10.53
C ARG A 84 2.57 19.65 10.49
N GLU A 85 2.52 20.50 11.50
CA GLU A 85 1.63 21.66 11.57
C GLU A 85 1.94 22.65 10.45
N SER A 86 3.21 22.98 10.24
CA SER A 86 3.65 23.84 9.14
C SER A 86 3.23 23.30 7.78
N ALA A 87 3.38 21.99 7.55
CA ALA A 87 2.94 21.34 6.32
C ALA A 87 1.41 21.37 6.16
N ARG A 88 0.64 21.22 7.25
CA ARG A 88 -0.82 21.36 7.25
C ARG A 88 -1.23 22.80 6.91
N ALA A 89 -0.65 23.79 7.57
CA ALA A 89 -0.93 25.21 7.32
C ALA A 89 -0.61 25.61 5.87
N ARG A 90 0.51 25.12 5.32
CA ARG A 90 0.84 25.34 3.91
C ARG A 90 -0.21 24.76 2.98
N ARG A 91 -0.62 23.50 3.19
CA ARG A 91 -1.68 22.86 2.39
C ARG A 91 -2.98 23.65 2.47
N GLN A 92 -3.38 24.03 3.68
CA GLN A 92 -4.58 24.82 3.92
C GLN A 92 -4.57 26.13 3.14
N ARG A 93 -3.47 26.90 3.21
CA ARG A 93 -3.31 28.14 2.43
C ARG A 93 -3.38 27.92 0.92
N HIS A 94 -2.91 26.78 0.42
CA HIS A 94 -3.02 26.46 -1.02
C HIS A 94 -4.47 26.17 -1.42
N VAL A 95 -5.20 25.43 -0.59
CA VAL A 95 -6.64 25.13 -0.80
C VAL A 95 -7.45 26.40 -0.77
N GLU A 96 -7.32 27.23 0.27
CA GLU A 96 -8.04 28.50 0.41
C GLU A 96 -7.77 29.45 -0.78
N LYS A 97 -6.52 29.53 -1.24
CA LYS A 97 -6.18 30.32 -2.43
C LYS A 97 -6.82 29.77 -3.70
N ALA A 98 -6.96 28.46 -3.82
CA ALA A 98 -7.64 27.84 -4.97
C ALA A 98 -9.14 28.12 -4.94
N ASP A 99 -9.77 27.98 -3.77
CA ASP A 99 -11.20 28.25 -3.57
C ASP A 99 -11.53 29.72 -3.84
N ALA A 100 -10.73 30.66 -3.31
CA ALA A 100 -10.89 32.07 -3.59
C ALA A 100 -10.78 32.40 -5.09
N ARG A 101 -9.84 31.77 -5.80
CA ARG A 101 -9.72 31.92 -7.27
C ARG A 101 -10.92 31.35 -8.01
N PHE A 102 -11.46 30.23 -7.55
CA PHE A 102 -12.64 29.61 -8.13
C PHE A 102 -13.89 30.50 -7.96
N GLU A 103 -14.12 31.02 -6.75
CA GLU A 103 -15.24 31.93 -6.49
C GLU A 103 -15.12 33.23 -7.30
N GLN A 104 -13.92 33.80 -7.42
CA GLN A 104 -13.67 34.94 -8.30
C GLN A 104 -14.02 34.62 -9.77
N ARG A 105 -13.67 33.44 -10.28
CA ARG A 105 -14.02 33.01 -11.65
C ARG A 105 -15.53 32.89 -11.81
N LYS A 106 -16.23 32.33 -10.82
CA LYS A 106 -17.69 32.20 -10.80
C LYS A 106 -18.38 33.56 -10.85
N LEU A 107 -17.94 34.51 -10.02
CA LEU A 107 -18.44 35.89 -10.01
C LEU A 107 -18.18 36.60 -11.35
N LYS A 108 -16.97 36.50 -11.90
CA LYS A 108 -16.64 37.06 -13.23
C LYS A 108 -17.51 36.46 -14.33
N ARG A 109 -17.75 35.15 -14.32
CA ARG A 109 -18.64 34.47 -15.27
C ARG A 109 -20.06 35.01 -15.17
N LYS A 110 -20.61 35.12 -13.94
CA LYS A 110 -21.94 35.70 -13.71
C LYS A 110 -22.04 37.15 -14.19
N ARG A 111 -21.02 37.97 -13.93
CA ARG A 111 -20.98 39.37 -14.37
C ARG A 111 -20.94 39.49 -15.90
N LYS A 112 -20.13 38.67 -16.58
CA LYS A 112 -20.10 38.62 -18.06
C LYS A 112 -21.46 38.22 -18.64
N HIS A 113 -22.14 37.26 -18.00
CA HIS A 113 -23.45 36.81 -18.47
C HIS A 113 -24.56 37.84 -18.29
N ARG A 114 -24.44 38.75 -17.32
CA ARG A 114 -25.42 39.80 -17.06
C ARG A 114 -25.37 40.99 -18.03
N GLY A 115 -24.40 41.02 -18.95
CA GLY A 115 -24.27 42.07 -19.96
C GLY A 115 -23.84 43.41 -19.36
N HIS A 116 -22.58 43.77 -19.56
CA HIS A 116 -22.08 45.14 -19.50
C HIS A 116 -21.40 45.44 -20.83
#